data_AF-D6TBT4-F1
#
_entry.id   AF-D6TBT4-F1
#
_cell.length_a   1.000
_cell.length_b   1.000
_cell.length_c   1.000
_cell.angle_alpha   90.00
_cell.angle_beta   90.00
_cell.angle_gamma   90.00
#
_symmetry.space_group_name_H-M   'P 1'
#
loop_
_entity.id
_entity.type
_entity.pdbx_description
1 polymer ?
#
loop_
_entity_poly.entity_id
_entity_poly.type
_entity_poly.pdbx_seq_one_letter_code
_entity_poly.pdbx_strand_id
1 'polypeptide(L)'
;MFTLPALLEQGTEIIRQAALSVGEALTEMTASWGEATPEERRDIVGELLMVEGLVYDLERQVIVGLIPRPSVLPILALGIQQTGKWEQREEGLW
;
A
#
# COMPACT_ATOMS: atom_id res chain seq x y z
N MET A 1 35.35 26.19 -7.08
CA MET A 1 34.83 25.24 -8.09
C MET A 1 33.91 24.28 -7.36
N PHE A 2 32.59 24.43 -7.49
CA PHE A 2 31.64 23.52 -6.86
C PHE A 2 31.34 22.36 -7.83
N THR A 3 31.81 21.16 -7.48
CA THR A 3 31.47 19.91 -8.17
C THR A 3 30.08 19.45 -7.74
N LEU A 4 29.05 19.98 -8.42
CA LEU A 4 27.65 19.57 -8.29
C LEU A 4 27.22 18.30 -9.07
N PRO A 5 27.91 17.79 -10.11
CA PRO A 5 27.39 16.64 -10.88
C PRO A 5 27.38 15.31 -10.12
N ALA A 6 28.45 15.01 -9.37
CA ALA A 6 28.64 13.68 -8.78
C ALA A 6 27.64 13.36 -7.64
N LEU A 7 27.17 14.38 -6.92
CA LEU A 7 26.17 14.25 -5.85
C LEU A 7 24.77 13.94 -6.40
N LEU A 8 24.44 14.47 -7.59
CA LEU A 8 23.20 14.19 -8.31
C LEU A 8 23.18 12.77 -8.88
N GLU A 9 24.31 12.29 -9.42
CA GLU A 9 24.44 10.91 -9.91
C GLU A 9 24.33 9.88 -8.78
N GLN A 10 24.95 10.14 -7.62
CA GLN A 10 24.81 9.29 -6.43
C GLN A 10 23.37 9.26 -5.90
N GLY A 11 22.69 10.41 -5.85
CA GLY A 11 21.28 10.48 -5.47
C GLY A 11 20.38 9.68 -6.42
N THR A 12 20.66 9.73 -7.72
CA THR A 12 19.90 9.00 -8.74
C THR A 12 20.07 7.48 -8.60
N GLU A 13 21.29 7.01 -8.35
CA GLU A 13 21.56 5.58 -8.14
C GLU A 13 20.92 5.07 -6.85
N ILE A 14 20.93 5.85 -5.77
CA ILE A 14 20.24 5.50 -4.51
C ILE A 14 18.73 5.36 -4.73
N ILE A 15 18.12 6.33 -5.44
CA ILE A 15 16.69 6.31 -5.76
C ILE A 15 16.36 5.08 -6.64
N ARG A 16 17.22 4.77 -7.61
CA ARG A 16 17.05 3.61 -8.50
C ARG A 16 17.10 2.29 -7.72
N GLN A 17 18.09 2.12 -6.85
CA GLN A 17 18.23 0.92 -6.03
C GLN A 17 17.06 0.76 -5.06
N ALA A 18 16.60 1.85 -4.45
CA ALA A 18 15.42 1.85 -3.60
C ALA A 18 14.16 1.43 -4.39
N ALA A 19 13.98 1.94 -5.60
CA ALA A 19 12.85 1.57 -6.46
C ALA A 19 12.87 0.09 -6.86
N LEU A 20 14.05 -0.47 -7.19
CA LEU A 20 14.20 -1.89 -7.51
C LEU A 20 13.89 -2.77 -6.30
N SER A 21 14.44 -2.45 -5.13
CA SER A 21 14.21 -3.18 -3.89
C SER A 21 12.73 -3.16 -3.49
N VAL A 22 12.05 -2.02 -3.64
CA VAL A 22 10.59 -1.92 -3.42
C VAL A 22 9.82 -2.79 -4.42
N GLY A 23 10.22 -2.82 -5.69
CA GLY A 23 9.60 -3.67 -6.71
C GLY A 23 9.75 -5.18 -6.42
N GLU A 24 10.93 -5.60 -5.98
CA GLU A 24 11.21 -6.97 -5.55
C GLU A 24 10.36 -7.36 -4.34
N ALA A 25 10.32 -6.50 -3.31
CA ALA A 25 9.51 -6.73 -2.12
C ALA A 25 8.01 -6.84 -2.43
N LEU A 26 7.48 -6.00 -3.33
CA LEU A 26 6.07 -6.09 -3.76
C LEU A 26 5.79 -7.39 -4.55
N THR A 27 6.76 -7.85 -5.34
CA THR A 27 6.65 -9.11 -6.08
C THR A 27 6.61 -10.30 -5.12
N GLU A 28 7.49 -10.31 -4.13
CA GLU A 28 7.52 -11.32 -3.07
C GLU A 28 6.22 -11.29 -2.24
N MET A 29 5.71 -10.11 -1.90
CA MET A 29 4.45 -9.95 -1.19
C MET A 29 3.24 -10.47 -2.00
N THR A 30 3.29 -10.34 -3.34
CA THR A 30 2.24 -10.88 -4.21
C THR A 30 2.30 -12.40 -4.28
N ALA A 31 3.52 -12.96 -4.34
CA ALA A 31 3.71 -14.41 -4.29
C ALA A 31 3.25 -15.00 -2.95
N SER A 32 3.63 -14.38 -1.83
CA SER A 32 3.23 -14.81 -0.50
C SER A 32 1.72 -14.75 -0.30
N TRP A 33 1.03 -13.74 -0.86
CA TRP A 33 -0.44 -13.69 -0.84
C TRP A 33 -1.09 -14.88 -1.55
N GLY A 34 -0.54 -15.32 -2.68
CA GLY A 34 -1.05 -16.45 -3.46
C GLY A 34 -0.98 -17.77 -2.71
N GLU A 35 0.09 -17.96 -1.94
CA GLU A 35 0.35 -19.18 -1.16
C GLU A 35 -0.21 -19.13 0.27
N ALA A 36 -0.53 -17.94 0.79
CA ALA A 36 -1.02 -17.75 2.14
C ALA A 36 -2.37 -18.44 2.40
N THR A 37 -2.46 -19.08 3.56
CA THR A 37 -3.70 -19.61 4.15
C THR A 37 -4.70 -18.50 4.45
N PRO A 38 -6.00 -18.83 4.63
CA PRO A 38 -7.00 -17.85 5.05
C PRO A 38 -6.62 -17.10 6.33
N GLU A 39 -5.99 -17.78 7.29
CA GLU A 39 -5.53 -17.22 8.55
C GLU A 39 -4.38 -16.23 8.33
N GLU A 40 -3.36 -16.61 7.56
CA GLU A 40 -2.23 -15.72 7.22
C GLU A 40 -2.70 -14.49 6.45
N ARG A 41 -3.64 -14.64 5.51
CA ARG A 41 -4.24 -13.50 4.80
C ARG A 41 -4.98 -12.56 5.75
N ARG A 42 -5.68 -13.11 6.74
CA ARG A 42 -6.35 -12.32 7.78
C ARG A 42 -5.34 -11.53 8.61
N ASP A 43 -4.23 -12.15 8.98
CA ASP A 43 -3.16 -11.49 9.75
C ASP A 43 -2.52 -10.36 8.93
N ILE A 44 -2.21 -10.60 7.65
CA ILE A 44 -1.73 -9.57 6.72
C ILE A 44 -2.70 -8.38 6.66
N VAL A 45 -4.00 -8.64 6.51
CA VAL A 45 -5.02 -7.58 6.50
C VAL A 45 -5.08 -6.85 7.85
N GLY A 46 -4.92 -7.55 8.97
CA GLY A 46 -4.90 -6.98 10.32
C GLY A 46 -3.69 -6.07 10.61
N GLU A 47 -2.56 -6.31 9.94
CA GLU A 47 -1.40 -5.41 9.99
C GLU A 47 -1.65 -4.13 9.18
N LEU A 48 -2.42 -4.21 8.10
CA LEU A 48 -2.68 -3.07 7.20
C LEU A 48 -3.81 -2.15 7.70
N LEU A 49 -4.83 -2.73 8.33
CA LEU A 49 -6.03 -2.03 8.75
C LEU A 49 -6.09 -1.84 10.27
N MET A 50 -6.84 -0.83 10.71
CA MET A 50 -7.24 -0.73 12.11
C MET A 50 -8.20 -1.87 12.48
N VAL A 51 -8.35 -2.21 13.77
CA VAL A 51 -9.27 -3.27 14.23
C VAL A 51 -10.71 -3.03 13.75
N GLU A 52 -11.10 -1.77 13.61
CA GLU A 52 -12.39 -1.32 13.08
C GLU A 52 -12.25 -0.71 11.67
N GLY A 53 -11.19 -1.10 10.95
CA GLY A 53 -10.78 -0.50 9.69
C GLY A 53 -11.58 -0.93 8.46
N LEU A 54 -12.64 -1.72 8.65
CA LEU A 54 -13.50 -2.22 7.59
C LEU A 54 -14.93 -1.74 7.84
N VAL A 55 -15.46 -0.93 6.93
CA VAL A 55 -16.85 -0.49 6.95
C VAL A 55 -17.65 -1.33 5.98
N TYR A 56 -18.62 -2.05 6.51
CA TYR A 56 -19.42 -3.03 5.77
C TYR A 56 -20.89 -2.59 5.70
N ASP A 57 -21.43 -2.57 4.48
CA ASP A 57 -22.87 -2.44 4.26
C ASP A 57 -23.52 -3.81 4.41
N LEU A 58 -24.26 -4.00 5.51
CA LEU A 58 -24.93 -5.26 5.84
C LEU A 58 -26.07 -5.61 4.88
N GLU A 59 -26.75 -4.61 4.30
CA GLU A 59 -27.86 -4.85 3.37
C GLU A 59 -27.34 -5.35 2.03
N ARG A 60 -26.26 -4.71 1.54
CA ARG A 60 -25.65 -5.03 0.25
C ARG A 60 -24.60 -6.13 0.32
N GLN A 61 -24.20 -6.51 1.53
CA GLN A 61 -23.16 -7.48 1.79
C GLN A 61 -21.80 -7.14 1.15
N VAL A 62 -21.42 -5.85 1.15
CA VAL A 62 -20.17 -5.37 0.55
C VAL A 62 -19.39 -4.44 1.48
N ILE A 63 -18.07 -4.42 1.32
CA ILE A 63 -17.20 -3.43 1.97
C ILE A 63 -17.37 -2.11 1.22
N VAL A 64 -17.74 -1.06 1.95
CA VAL A 64 -17.98 0.29 1.43
C VAL A 64 -16.98 1.31 1.96
N GLY A 65 -16.13 0.91 2.91
CA GLY A 65 -15.12 1.81 3.46
C GLY A 65 -13.93 1.05 4.03
N LEU A 66 -12.75 1.64 3.89
CA LEU A 66 -11.50 1.18 4.48
C LEU A 66 -10.90 2.31 5.31
N ILE A 67 -10.55 2.03 6.57
CA ILE A 67 -9.81 2.93 7.46
C ILE A 67 -8.46 2.23 7.75
N PRO A 68 -7.47 2.42 6.85
CA PRO A 68 -6.16 1.83 7.03
C PRO A 68 -5.39 2.53 8.14
N ARG A 69 -4.28 1.91 8.59
CA ARG A 69 -3.34 2.61 9.48
C ARG A 69 -2.77 3.84 8.75
N PRO A 70 -2.48 4.95 9.46
CA PRO A 70 -2.01 6.19 8.83
C PRO A 70 -0.74 6.02 7.97
N SER A 71 0.15 5.10 8.35
CA SER A 71 1.38 4.78 7.59
C SER A 71 1.09 4.09 6.26
N VAL A 72 -0.05 3.43 6.12
CA VAL A 72 -0.43 2.62 4.95
C VAL A 72 -1.36 3.41 4.01
N LEU A 73 -2.13 4.37 4.54
CA LEU A 73 -3.10 5.17 3.78
C LEU A 73 -2.54 5.75 2.46
N PRO A 74 -1.34 6.38 2.40
CA PRO A 74 -0.84 6.96 1.15
C PRO A 74 -0.60 5.90 0.06
N ILE A 75 -0.09 4.73 0.45
CA ILE A 75 0.23 3.64 -0.48
C ILE A 75 -1.07 2.98 -0.97
N LEU A 76 -2.01 2.75 -0.07
CA LEU A 76 -3.33 2.20 -0.42
C LEU A 76 -4.08 3.15 -1.36
N ALA A 77 -4.12 4.45 -1.06
CA ALA A 77 -4.77 5.46 -1.90
C ALA A 77 -4.23 5.42 -3.33
N LEU A 78 -2.90 5.38 -3.51
CA LEU A 78 -2.27 5.28 -4.83
C LEU A 78 -2.65 3.98 -5.57
N GLY A 79 -2.64 2.85 -4.86
CA GLY A 79 -2.96 1.55 -5.44
C GLY A 79 -4.41 1.43 -5.89
N ILE A 80 -5.35 1.95 -5.09
CA ILE A 80 -6.78 1.83 -5.39
C ILE A 80 -7.31 2.95 -6.29
N GLN A 81 -6.66 4.11 -6.35
CA GLN A 81 -7.06 5.20 -7.25
C GLN A 81 -7.06 4.74 -8.72
N GLN A 82 -6.18 3.81 -9.09
CA GLN A 82 -6.14 3.18 -10.41
C GLN A 82 -7.41 2.39 -10.75
N THR A 83 -8.15 1.94 -9.73
CA THR A 83 -9.39 1.19 -9.94
C THR A 83 -10.58 2.11 -10.27
N GLY A 84 -10.48 3.41 -9.95
CA GLY A 84 -11.58 4.38 -10.11
C GLY A 84 -12.82 4.10 -9.24
N LYS A 85 -12.74 3.13 -8.32
CA LYS A 85 -13.86 2.67 -7.49
C LYS A 85 -13.88 3.25 -6.08
N TRP A 86 -12.81 3.94 -5.69
CA TRP A 86 -12.59 4.41 -4.33
C TRP A 86 -12.13 5.86 -4.32
N GLU A 87 -12.65 6.62 -3.37
CA GLU A 87 -12.31 8.02 -3.11
C GLU A 87 -11.70 8.14 -1.71
N GLN A 88 -10.55 8.79 -1.60
CA GLN A 88 -9.98 9.12 -0.31
C GLN A 88 -10.74 10.28 0.32
N ARG A 89 -11.29 10.07 1.52
CA ARG A 89 -11.97 11.09 2.31
C ARG A 89 -11.48 11.01 3.76
N GLU A 90 -10.98 12.12 4.28
CA GLU A 90 -10.39 12.20 5.62
C GLU A 90 -9.30 11.11 5.84
N GLU A 91 -9.52 10.23 6.81
CA GLU A 91 -8.60 9.14 7.20
C GLU A 91 -8.91 7.81 6.50
N GLY A 92 -9.90 7.79 5.59
CA GLY A 92 -10.41 6.57 4.98
C GLY A 92 -10.59 6.62 3.46
N LEU A 93 -10.97 5.48 2.90
CA LEU A 93 -11.22 5.24 1.49
C LEU A 93 -12.65 4.71 1.35
N TRP A 94 -13.46 5.29 0.46
CA TRP A 94 -14.89 5.02 0.32
C TRP A 94 -15.30 4.76 -1.13
#